data_AF-K0NFK4-F1
#
_entry.id   AF-K0NFK4-F1
#
_cell.length_a   1.000
_cell.length_b   1.000
_cell.length_c   1.000
_cell.angle_alpha   90.00
_cell.angle_beta   90.00
_cell.angle_gamma   90.00
#
_symmetry.space_group_name_H-M   'P 1'
#
loop_
_entity.id
_entity.type
_entity.pdbx_description
1 polymer ?
#
loop_
_entity_poly.entity_id
_entity_poly.type
_entity_poly.pdbx_seq_one_letter_code
_entity_poly.pdbx_strand_id
1 'polypeptide(L)' 'MAEKNNFEEQLNQLQMIVNNLENGQLSLEESLNQFQAGVKLSKELKQELSKAEETVAKLIESDGSEKRLDPNDASAPKE' A
#
# COMPACT_ATOMS: atom_id res chain seq x y z
N MET A 1 -2.71 -5.69 -21.84
CA MET A 1 -3.78 -5.31 -20.89
C MET A 1 -3.61 -6.16 -19.65
N ALA A 2 -2.71 -5.77 -18.78
CA ALA A 2 -2.42 -6.38 -17.48
C ALA A 2 -1.78 -5.27 -16.64
N GLU A 3 -1.66 -5.43 -15.33
CA GLU A 3 -1.07 -4.46 -14.37
C GLU A 3 -2.03 -3.44 -13.72
N LYS A 4 -3.35 -3.46 -13.96
CA LYS A 4 -4.28 -2.61 -13.17
C LYS A 4 -4.92 -3.33 -11.99
N ASN A 5 -4.85 -4.67 -11.95
CA ASN A 5 -5.58 -5.46 -10.95
C ASN A 5 -4.72 -5.90 -9.76
N ASN A 6 -3.39 -6.00 -9.86
CA ASN A 6 -2.59 -6.63 -8.79
C ASN A 6 -2.62 -5.82 -7.48
N PHE A 7 -2.34 -4.52 -7.52
CA PHE A 7 -2.37 -3.67 -6.33
C PHE A 7 -3.77 -3.53 -5.72
N GLU A 8 -4.78 -3.24 -6.55
CA GLU A 8 -6.17 -3.08 -6.08
C GLU A 8 -6.74 -4.39 -5.52
N GLU A 9 -6.41 -5.54 -6.11
CA GLU A 9 -6.79 -6.86 -5.58
C GLU A 9 -6.12 -7.14 -4.24
N GLN A 10 -4.82 -6.90 -4.12
CA GLN A 10 -4.07 -7.06 -2.87
C GLN A 10 -4.60 -6.11 -1.78
N LEU A 11 -4.95 -4.87 -2.13
CA LEU A 11 -5.53 -3.91 -1.19
C LEU A 11 -6.91 -4.38 -0.71
N ASN A 12 -7.75 -4.89 -1.61
CA ASN A 12 -9.03 -5.49 -1.24
C ASN A 12 -8.87 -6.71 -0.34
N GLN A 13 -7.87 -7.56 -0.61
CA GLN A 13 -7.52 -8.69 0.25
C GLN A 13 -7.12 -8.23 1.66
N LEU A 14 -6.28 -7.19 1.77
CA LEU A 14 -5.91 -6.63 3.07
C LEU A 14 -7.15 -6.10 3.81
N GLN A 15 -8.06 -5.40 3.12
CA GLN A 15 -9.30 -4.91 3.70
C GLN A 15 -10.18 -6.04 4.24
N MET A 16 -10.29 -7.15 3.50
CA MET A 16 -11.02 -8.34 3.94
C MET A 16 -10.39 -8.97 5.18
N ILE A 17 -9.06 -9.08 5.22
CA ILE A 17 -8.32 -9.59 6.40
C ILE A 17 -8.63 -8.73 7.63
N VAL A 18 -8.53 -7.40 7.52
CA VAL A 18 -8.82 -6.46 8.61
C VAL A 18 -10.27 -6.61 9.08
N ASN A 19 -11.23 -6.59 8.16
CA ASN A 19 -12.64 -6.77 8.51
C ASN A 19 -12.88 -8.09 9.26
N ASN A 20 -12.25 -9.18 8.84
CA ASN A 20 -12.39 -10.48 9.51
C ASN A 20 -11.81 -10.47 10.93
N LEU A 21 -10.65 -9.82 11.12
CA LEU A 21 -10.04 -9.64 12.43
C LEU A 21 -10.92 -8.78 13.37
N GLU A 22 -11.52 -7.71 12.85
CA GLU A 22 -12.38 -6.80 13.61
C GLU A 22 -13.73 -7.42 14.00
N ASN A 23 -14.25 -8.34 13.18
CA ASN A 23 -15.51 -9.04 13.48
C ASN A 23 -15.41 -9.98 14.70
N GLY A 24 -14.21 -10.38 15.12
CA GLY A 24 -13.98 -11.14 16.34
C GLY A 24 -14.58 -12.56 16.38
N GLN A 25 -15.00 -13.10 15.23
CA GLN A 25 -15.58 -14.45 15.10
C GLN A 25 -14.52 -15.54 14.86
N LEU A 26 -13.26 -15.15 14.66
CA LEU A 26 -12.16 -16.06 14.38
C LEU A 26 -11.64 -16.70 15.67
N SER A 27 -11.22 -17.96 15.58
CA SER A 27 -10.43 -18.57 16.65
C SER A 27 -9.09 -17.86 16.82
N LEU A 28 -8.39 -18.11 17.93
CA LEU A 28 -7.07 -17.54 18.17
C LEU A 28 -6.06 -17.91 17.07
N GLU A 29 -6.07 -19.16 16.63
CA GLU A 29 -5.17 -19.64 15.57
C GLU A 29 -5.47 -18.97 14.22
N GLU A 30 -6.75 -18.87 13.86
CA GLU A 30 -7.16 -18.17 12.64
C GLU A 30 -6.83 -16.68 12.70
N SER A 31 -7.02 -16.04 13.86
CA SER A 31 -6.67 -14.64 14.07
C SER A 31 -5.17 -14.40 13.89
N LEU A 32 -4.32 -15.30 14.41
CA LEU A 32 -2.87 -15.23 14.23
C LEU A 32 -2.47 -15.40 12.76
N ASN A 33 -3.09 -16.35 12.04
CA ASN A 33 -2.83 -16.57 10.62
C ASN A 33 -3.25 -15.36 9.77
N GLN A 34 -4.45 -14.83 10.00
CA GLN A 34 -4.97 -13.63 9.33
C GLN A 34 -4.08 -12.41 9.61
N PHE A 35 -3.67 -12.22 10.86
CA PHE A 35 -2.76 -11.13 11.24
C PHE A 35 -1.42 -11.23 10.52
N GLN A 36 -0.80 -12.42 10.50
CA GLN A 36 0.46 -12.64 9.81
C GLN A 36 0.35 -12.37 8.30
N ALA A 37 -0.74 -12.85 7.67
CA ALA A 37 -1.03 -12.58 6.27
C ALA A 37 -1.22 -11.08 6.00
N GLY A 38 -1.98 -10.39 6.84
CA GLY A 38 -2.22 -8.95 6.73
C GLY A 38 -0.94 -8.12 6.87
N VAL A 39 -0.07 -8.45 7.83
CA VAL A 39 1.23 -7.78 8.01
C VAL A 39 2.12 -7.96 6.78
N LYS A 40 2.18 -9.17 6.22
CA LYS A 40 2.97 -9.45 5.01
C LYS A 40 2.44 -8.63 3.83
N LEU A 41 1.13 -8.68 3.59
CA LEU A 41 0.47 -8.00 2.48
C LEU A 41 0.60 -6.47 2.59
N SER A 42 0.44 -5.91 3.78
CA SER A 42 0.66 -4.49 4.04
C SER A 42 2.08 -4.03 3.69
N LYS A 43 3.08 -4.86 4.00
CA LYS A 43 4.48 -4.58 3.67
C LYS A 43 4.72 -4.60 2.16
N GLU A 44 4.13 -5.56 1.46
CA GLU A 44 4.22 -5.68 -0.01
C GLU A 44 3.59 -4.46 -0.70
N LEU A 45 2.36 -4.10 -0.31
CA LEU A 45 1.67 -2.91 -0.81
C LEU A 45 2.48 -1.62 -0.58
N LYS A 46 3.07 -1.46 0.62
CA LYS A 46 3.92 -0.30 0.91
C LYS A 46 5.16 -0.25 0.02
N GLN A 47 5.79 -1.40 -0.23
CA GLN A 47 6.95 -1.47 -1.13
C GLN A 47 6.57 -1.11 -2.57
N GLU A 48 5.41 -1.54 -3.05
CA GLU A 48 4.91 -1.20 -4.38
C GLU A 48 4.63 0.30 -4.51
N LEU A 49 3.96 0.89 -3.51
CA LEU A 49 3.75 2.34 -3.45
C LEU A 49 5.07 3.11 -3.48
N SER A 50 6.05 2.74 -2.66
CA SER A 50 7.35 3.43 -2.65
C SER A 50 8.10 3.33 -3.98
N LYS A 51 7.97 2.23 -4.72
CA LYS A 51 8.54 2.11 -6.07
C LYS A 51 7.84 3.03 -7.07
N ALA A 52 6.51 3.14 -6.96
CA ALA A 52 5.74 4.05 -7.80
C ALA A 52 6.13 5.51 -7.51
N GLU A 53 6.23 5.89 -6.23
CA GLU A 53 6.70 7.21 -5.78
C GLU A 53 8.09 7.55 -6.31
N GLU A 54 9.05 6.62 -6.20
CA GLU A 54 10.41 6.80 -6.73
C GLU A 54 10.41 6.99 -8.25
N THR A 55 9.56 6.24 -8.96
CA THR A 55 9.43 6.36 -10.42
C THR A 55 8.90 7.73 -10.80
N VAL A 56 7.86 8.22 -10.10
CA VAL A 56 7.30 9.56 -10.31
C VAL A 56 8.33 10.65 -9.99
N ALA A 57 9.06 10.52 -8.88
CA ALA A 57 10.12 11.46 -8.51
C ALA A 57 11.16 11.60 -9.64
N LYS A 58 11.68 10.48 -10.16
CA LYS A 58 12.67 10.47 -11.25
C LYS A 58 12.14 11.11 -12.54
N LEU A 59 10.86 10.91 -12.86
CA LEU A 59 10.24 11.53 -14.03
C LEU A 59 10.15 13.06 -13.88
N ILE A 60 9.80 13.53 -12.69
CA ILE A 60 9.73 14.95 -12.35
C ILE A 60 11.13 15.61 -12.35
N GLU A 61 12.15 14.92 -11.82
CA GLU A 61 13.55 15.36 -11.88
C GLU A 61 14.06 15.49 -13.33
N SER A 62 13.61 14.59 -14.22
CA SER A 62 14.00 14.59 -15.64
C SER A 62 13.39 15.74 -16.45
N ASP A 63 12.23 16.28 -16.02
CA ASP A 63 11.55 17.41 -16.66
C ASP A 63 12.04 18.79 -16.13
N GLY A 64 13.05 18.80 -15.24
CA GLY A 64 13.72 20.01 -14.78
C GLY A 64 13.06 20.72 -13.59
N SER A 65 12.02 20.14 -12.99
CA SER A 65 11.39 20.64 -11.76
C SER A 65 11.73 19.74 -10.57
N GLU A 66 12.71 20.12 -9.75
CA GLU A 66 13.02 19.36 -8.53
C GLU A 66 11.89 19.54 -7.50
N LYS A 67 11.09 18.51 -7.27
CA LYS A 67 10.25 18.41 -6.08
C LYS A 67 10.50 17.08 -5.38
N ARG A 68 11.19 17.14 -4.25
CA ARG A 68 11.39 16.00 -3.37
C ARG A 68 10.01 15.54 -2.89
N LEU A 69 9.60 14.33 -3.29
CA LEU A 69 8.42 13.69 -2.72
C LEU A 69 8.84 13.13 -1.35
N ASP A 70 8.60 13.90 -0.30
CA ASP A 70 8.80 13.42 1.07
C ASP A 70 7.67 12.42 1.41
N PRO A 71 7.97 11.13 1.64
CA PRO A 71 6.97 10.07 1.83
C PRO A 71 6.17 10.17 3.15
N ASN A 72 6.40 11.24 3.92
CA ASN A 72 5.67 11.55 5.16
C ASN A 72 4.96 12.91 5.10
N ASP A 73 5.02 13.59 3.95
CA ASP A 73 4.33 14.86 3.74
C ASP A 73 2.92 14.56 3.20
N ALA A 74 1.96 14.40 4.12
CA ALA A 74 0.53 14.28 3.81
C ALA A 74 -0.09 15.60 3.28
N SER A 75 0.75 16.59 2.97
CA SER A 75 0.38 17.88 2.41
C SER A 75 0.76 17.91 0.94
N ALA A 76 -0.02 17.18 0.13
CA ALA A 76 -0.14 17.50 -1.29
C ALA A 76 -0.32 19.03 -1.44
N PRO A 77 0.28 19.65 -2.49
CA PRO A 77 0.26 21.10 -2.63
C PRO A 77 -1.19 21.58 -2.63
N LYS A 78 -1.55 22.39 -1.63
CA LYS A 78 -2.66 23.32 -1.80
C LYS A 78 -2.20 24.29 -2.89
N GLU A 79 -3.02 24.35 -3.94
CA GLU A 79 -2.90 25.29 -5.06
C GLU A 79 -2.53 26.72 -4.62
#